data_AF-A0AAV9I2K7-F1
#
_entry.id   AF-A0AAV9I2K7-F1
#
_cell.length_a   1.000
_cell.length_b   1.000
_cell.length_c   1.000
_cell.angle_alpha   90.00
_cell.angle_beta   90.00
_cell.angle_gamma   90.00
#
_symmetry.space_group_name_H-M   'P 1'
#
loop_
_entity.id
_entity.type
_entity.pdbx_description
1 polymer ?
#
loop_
_entity_poly.entity_id
_entity_poly.type
_entity_poly.pdbx_seq_one_letter_code
_entity_poly.pdbx_strand_id
1 'polypeptide(L)'
;MSGKPKRGSSAYIMECSERQYLQYTSQNGLEMGNSSAISFIQSLIAQGDIAPATLRSKISALRVYLRKNNITLDDQKVREVTKEYQKKKAEARFQQQENRYEPFLPENRGGPKLTSYADLSQIKQVASSLNGAHRLAFLARVFTASRISTLQNIFFANLSYYELNGVGGLKIESNLSKTNSFDRRDFIHVIRHRDPELCTIGELARLMVAKYKYNIPSANEKPFAVDYKEHNTLIKSVHKANNINLANVTHSCRHFAANYMRSKGVPHSEIQQQGLWSTDDVTARFYLTRPPEAAIKALANVESSVDIPRSLVTPSFEMLKRLCFHWLEPSHRFYRFIGTVYLQDAAIIPIPELERDEEFRQFKNQILFSKDRDEKTKERLRIRQEVLQELEEQGMIRRKKPKNSSYDPRNGIYMERYLTTVREVAEEYLFGIDNRESIQQLNRTRGSSWRRVSRERSFYCNRRKPIYILIEKLLKEYGHDKEAVLKRVDQDTKNVTIDEFLNSLEDGSYYLIHNMK
;
A
#
# COMPACT_ATOMS: atom_id res chain seq x y z
N MET A 1 7.15 -67.73 -2.89
CA MET A 1 7.21 -66.87 -1.68
C MET A 1 7.06 -65.41 -2.11
N SER A 2 5.86 -64.83 -2.06
CA SER A 2 5.67 -63.40 -2.34
C SER A 2 6.15 -62.60 -1.13
N GLY A 3 7.27 -61.90 -1.27
CA GLY A 3 7.79 -61.03 -0.21
C GLY A 3 6.78 -59.94 0.14
N LYS A 4 6.50 -59.74 1.43
CA LYS A 4 5.65 -58.64 1.89
C LYS A 4 6.20 -57.32 1.34
N PRO A 5 5.38 -56.45 0.75
CA PRO A 5 5.85 -55.18 0.23
C PRO A 5 6.48 -54.35 1.36
N LYS A 6 7.63 -53.72 1.08
CA LYS A 6 8.31 -52.85 2.05
C LYS A 6 7.34 -51.74 2.52
N ARG A 7 7.30 -51.48 3.84
CA ARG A 7 6.51 -50.39 4.42
C ARG A 7 6.84 -49.08 3.70
N GLY A 8 5.80 -48.35 3.29
CA GLY A 8 5.93 -47.09 2.55
C GLY A 8 6.09 -47.20 1.03
N SER A 9 6.23 -48.42 0.47
CA SER A 9 6.18 -48.61 -0.99
C SER A 9 4.77 -48.35 -1.54
N SER A 10 4.67 -48.02 -2.83
CA SER A 10 3.38 -47.86 -3.52
C SER A 10 2.49 -49.12 -3.39
N ALA A 11 3.09 -50.31 -3.48
CA ALA A 11 2.41 -51.59 -3.27
C ALA A 11 1.83 -51.72 -1.85
N TYR A 12 2.58 -51.33 -0.83
CA TYR A 12 2.09 -51.33 0.56
C TYR A 12 0.93 -50.35 0.75
N ILE A 13 1.02 -49.14 0.18
CA ILE A 13 -0.06 -48.14 0.25
C ILE A 13 -1.33 -48.65 -0.45
N MET A 14 -1.19 -49.33 -1.59
CA MET A 14 -2.30 -49.95 -2.30
C MET A 14 -2.98 -51.01 -1.45
N GLU A 15 -2.21 -51.98 -0.93
CA GLU A 15 -2.74 -53.08 -0.12
C GLU A 15 -3.42 -52.58 1.17
N CYS A 16 -2.83 -51.59 1.85
CA CYS A 16 -3.46 -50.99 3.02
C CYS A 16 -4.76 -50.25 2.69
N SER A 17 -4.80 -49.50 1.58
CA SER A 17 -5.99 -48.74 1.20
C SER A 17 -7.14 -49.66 0.76
N GLU A 18 -6.82 -50.74 0.06
CA GLU A 18 -7.75 -51.80 -0.31
C GLU A 18 -8.36 -52.47 0.93
N ARG A 19 -7.53 -52.95 1.86
CA ARG A 19 -8.02 -53.58 3.10
C ARG A 19 -8.91 -52.64 3.92
N GLN A 20 -8.52 -51.36 4.03
CA GLN A 20 -9.32 -50.37 4.74
C GLN A 20 -10.67 -50.13 4.08
N TYR A 21 -10.71 -50.10 2.74
CA TYR A 21 -11.97 -49.94 2.01
C TYR A 21 -12.88 -51.16 2.19
N LEU A 22 -12.34 -52.37 2.06
CA LEU A 22 -13.09 -53.62 2.28
C LEU A 22 -13.63 -53.75 3.71
N GLN A 23 -12.81 -53.39 4.70
CA GLN A 23 -13.24 -53.36 6.08
C GLN A 23 -14.35 -52.33 6.29
N TYR A 24 -14.24 -51.15 5.68
CA TYR A 24 -15.27 -50.11 5.75
C TYR A 24 -16.59 -50.57 5.13
N THR A 25 -16.58 -51.18 3.94
CA THR A 25 -17.80 -51.67 3.29
C THR A 25 -18.45 -52.79 4.10
N SER A 26 -17.65 -53.73 4.62
CA SER A 26 -18.14 -54.81 5.48
C SER A 26 -18.77 -54.31 6.78
N GLN A 27 -18.13 -53.38 7.48
CA GLN A 27 -18.62 -52.83 8.74
C GLN A 27 -19.92 -52.02 8.60
N ASN A 28 -20.15 -51.42 7.42
CA ASN A 28 -21.32 -50.58 7.17
C ASN A 28 -22.41 -51.29 6.35
N GLY A 29 -22.24 -52.59 6.05
CA GLY A 29 -23.20 -53.34 5.21
C GLY A 29 -23.36 -52.75 3.81
N LEU A 30 -22.31 -52.14 3.26
CA LEU A 30 -22.33 -51.51 1.95
C LEU A 30 -21.80 -52.47 0.88
N GLU A 31 -22.46 -52.52 -0.27
CA GLU A 31 -21.90 -53.17 -1.44
C GLU A 31 -20.75 -52.36 -2.02
N MET A 32 -19.77 -53.05 -2.63
CA MET A 32 -18.67 -52.38 -3.31
C MET A 32 -19.20 -51.63 -4.53
N GLY A 33 -19.12 -50.30 -4.49
CA GLY A 33 -19.54 -49.47 -5.60
C GLY A 33 -18.99 -48.05 -5.52
N ASN A 34 -19.48 -47.21 -6.43
CA ASN A 34 -19.11 -45.80 -6.49
C ASN A 34 -19.52 -45.06 -5.20
N SER A 35 -20.77 -45.25 -4.76
CA SER A 35 -21.31 -44.59 -3.57
C SER A 35 -20.54 -44.94 -2.29
N SER A 36 -20.24 -46.22 -2.06
CA SER A 36 -19.46 -46.67 -0.89
C SER A 36 -18.01 -46.16 -0.92
N ALA A 37 -17.40 -46.04 -2.11
CA ALA A 37 -16.07 -45.46 -2.26
C ALA A 37 -16.04 -43.96 -1.91
N ILE A 38 -17.07 -43.21 -2.32
CA ILE A 38 -17.21 -41.80 -1.92
C ILE A 38 -17.41 -41.67 -0.41
N SER A 39 -18.27 -42.50 0.19
CA SER A 39 -18.49 -42.53 1.64
C SER A 39 -17.22 -42.90 2.42
N PHE A 40 -16.41 -43.81 1.89
CA PHE A 40 -15.09 -44.14 2.45
C PHE A 40 -14.12 -42.95 2.39
N ILE A 41 -14.09 -42.18 1.30
CA ILE A 41 -13.26 -40.97 1.21
C ILE A 41 -13.74 -39.91 2.23
N GLN A 42 -15.06 -39.75 2.38
CA GLN A 42 -15.64 -38.86 3.39
C GLN A 42 -15.28 -39.31 4.81
N SER A 43 -15.29 -40.62 5.10
CA SER A 43 -14.92 -41.12 6.43
C SER A 43 -13.43 -40.92 6.73
N LEU A 44 -12.54 -41.10 5.75
CA LEU A 44 -11.11 -40.75 5.89
C LEU A 44 -10.89 -39.26 6.17
N ILE A 45 -11.72 -38.39 5.59
CA ILE A 45 -11.69 -36.94 5.83
C ILE A 45 -12.22 -36.60 7.22
N ALA A 46 -13.32 -37.23 7.64
CA ALA A 46 -13.98 -37.01 8.93
C ALA A 46 -13.07 -37.37 10.12
N GLN A 47 -12.14 -38.31 9.94
CA GLN A 47 -11.10 -38.64 10.93
C GLN A 47 -10.10 -37.49 11.21
N GLY A 48 -10.09 -36.42 10.42
CA GLY A 48 -9.37 -35.16 10.71
C GLY A 48 -7.85 -35.16 10.51
N ASP A 49 -7.18 -36.30 10.72
CA ASP A 49 -5.72 -36.37 10.83
C ASP A 49 -4.96 -36.75 9.55
N ILE A 50 -5.66 -36.91 8.42
CA ILE A 50 -5.00 -37.32 7.19
C ILE A 50 -4.28 -36.16 6.48
N ALA A 51 -2.98 -36.29 6.21
CA ALA A 51 -2.27 -35.29 5.40
C ALA A 51 -2.82 -35.26 3.96
N PRO A 52 -2.93 -34.09 3.28
CA PRO A 52 -3.47 -34.00 1.93
C PRO A 52 -2.74 -34.88 0.90
N ALA A 53 -1.42 -35.05 1.04
CA ALA A 53 -0.64 -35.94 0.19
C ALA A 53 -1.06 -37.41 0.41
N THR A 54 -1.24 -37.83 1.67
CA THR A 54 -1.69 -39.18 2.03
C THR A 54 -3.10 -39.47 1.51
N LEU A 55 -4.03 -38.51 1.61
CA LEU A 55 -5.38 -38.65 1.07
C LEU A 55 -5.34 -38.87 -0.46
N ARG A 56 -4.53 -38.08 -1.19
CA ARG A 56 -4.35 -38.28 -2.64
C ARG A 56 -3.81 -39.67 -2.97
N SER A 57 -2.81 -40.15 -2.24
CA SER A 57 -2.27 -41.50 -2.44
C SER A 57 -3.31 -42.59 -2.17
N LYS A 58 -4.14 -42.45 -1.13
CA LYS A 58 -5.23 -43.40 -0.85
C LYS A 58 -6.32 -43.40 -1.92
N ILE A 59 -6.71 -42.22 -2.42
CA ILE A 59 -7.67 -42.10 -3.53
C ILE A 59 -7.12 -42.76 -4.79
N SER A 60 -5.84 -42.54 -5.13
CA SER A 60 -5.20 -43.20 -6.27
C SER A 60 -5.16 -44.72 -6.12
N ALA A 61 -4.83 -45.22 -4.93
CA ALA A 61 -4.87 -46.65 -4.63
C ALA A 61 -6.28 -47.24 -4.78
N LEU A 62 -7.29 -46.54 -4.24
CA LEU A 62 -8.69 -46.92 -4.35
C LEU A 62 -9.15 -46.97 -5.81
N ARG A 63 -8.75 -46.00 -6.66
CA ARG A 63 -9.03 -46.02 -8.10
C ARG A 63 -8.49 -47.27 -8.78
N VAL A 64 -7.25 -47.65 -8.47
CA VAL A 64 -6.63 -48.86 -9.04
C VAL A 64 -7.40 -50.10 -8.60
N TYR A 65 -7.78 -50.18 -7.33
CA TYR A 65 -8.56 -51.29 -6.79
C TYR A 65 -9.96 -51.40 -7.44
N LEU A 66 -10.70 -50.31 -7.50
CA LEU A 66 -12.04 -50.28 -8.11
C LEU A 66 -12.00 -50.64 -9.60
N ARG A 67 -10.98 -50.17 -10.33
CA ARG A 67 -10.80 -50.51 -11.75
C ARG A 67 -10.58 -52.01 -11.96
N LYS A 68 -9.86 -52.70 -11.07
CA LYS A 68 -9.70 -54.17 -11.13
C LYS A 68 -11.01 -54.92 -10.95
N ASN A 69 -12.01 -54.28 -10.33
CA ASN A 69 -13.35 -54.82 -10.10
C ASN A 69 -14.38 -54.24 -11.07
N ASN A 70 -13.95 -53.65 -12.20
CA ASN A 70 -14.82 -53.01 -13.21
C ASN A 70 -15.71 -51.88 -12.67
N ILE A 71 -15.29 -51.21 -11.59
CA ILE A 71 -15.98 -50.06 -11.01
C ILE A 71 -15.20 -48.78 -11.34
N THR A 72 -15.87 -47.80 -11.93
CA THR A 72 -15.30 -46.47 -12.19
C THR A 72 -15.69 -45.51 -11.06
N LEU A 73 -14.69 -44.88 -10.44
CA LEU A 73 -14.89 -43.87 -9.41
C LEU A 73 -15.31 -42.53 -10.04
N ASP A 74 -16.30 -41.87 -9.46
CA ASP A 74 -16.84 -40.59 -9.93
C ASP A 74 -15.87 -39.47 -9.55
N ASP A 75 -15.05 -39.04 -10.52
CA ASP A 75 -14.04 -38.02 -10.30
C ASP A 75 -14.63 -36.64 -9.97
N GLN A 76 -15.87 -36.34 -10.36
CA GLN A 76 -16.52 -35.08 -10.00
C GLN A 76 -16.84 -35.07 -8.51
N LYS A 77 -17.49 -36.13 -7.99
CA LYS A 77 -17.78 -36.25 -6.55
C LYS A 77 -16.52 -36.29 -5.70
N VAL A 78 -15.46 -36.97 -6.17
CA VAL A 78 -14.15 -36.94 -5.48
C VAL A 78 -13.60 -35.53 -5.40
N ARG A 79 -13.69 -34.73 -6.48
CA ARG A 79 -13.24 -33.33 -6.48
C ARG A 79 -14.05 -32.47 -5.52
N GLU A 80 -15.37 -32.63 -5.49
CA GLU A 80 -16.26 -31.88 -4.58
C GLU A 80 -15.91 -32.15 -3.11
N VAL A 81 -15.81 -33.43 -2.73
CA VAL A 81 -15.48 -33.85 -1.36
C VAL A 81 -14.07 -33.40 -0.95
N THR A 82 -13.08 -33.52 -1.84
CA THR A 82 -11.71 -33.10 -1.54
C THR A 82 -11.54 -31.58 -1.50
N LYS A 83 -12.32 -30.82 -2.29
CA LYS A 83 -12.35 -29.35 -2.26
C LYS A 83 -12.90 -28.83 -0.94
N GLU A 84 -13.99 -29.42 -0.43
CA GLU A 84 -14.55 -29.07 0.87
C GLU A 84 -13.57 -29.36 2.02
N TYR A 85 -12.89 -30.50 1.98
CA TYR A 85 -11.84 -30.83 2.95
C TYR A 85 -10.68 -29.84 2.94
N GLN A 86 -10.19 -29.46 1.76
CA GLN A 86 -9.11 -28.48 1.63
C GLN A 86 -9.54 -27.11 2.17
N LYS A 87 -10.80 -26.72 1.91
CA LYS A 87 -11.39 -25.49 2.47
C LYS A 87 -11.41 -25.53 4.01
N LYS A 88 -12.00 -26.56 4.61
CA LYS A 88 -12.06 -26.74 6.07
C LYS A 88 -10.67 -26.75 6.73
N LYS A 89 -9.69 -27.41 6.12
CA LYS A 89 -8.31 -27.45 6.64
C LYS A 89 -7.59 -26.10 6.48
N ALA A 90 -7.87 -25.36 5.42
CA ALA A 90 -7.37 -23.99 5.25
C ALA A 90 -7.97 -23.05 6.30
N GLU A 91 -9.29 -23.14 6.54
CA GLU A 91 -9.99 -22.39 7.58
C GLU A 91 -9.47 -22.73 8.98
N ALA A 92 -9.29 -24.00 9.32
CA ALA A 92 -8.73 -24.43 10.60
C ALA A 92 -7.28 -23.94 10.79
N ARG A 93 -6.46 -23.96 9.74
CA ARG A 93 -5.10 -23.38 9.77
C ARG A 93 -5.13 -21.87 9.94
N PHE A 94 -6.08 -21.20 9.30
CA PHE A 94 -6.26 -19.75 9.42
C PHE A 94 -6.68 -19.39 10.86
N GLN A 95 -7.67 -20.08 11.43
CA GLN A 95 -8.09 -19.92 12.82
C GLN A 95 -6.97 -20.26 13.82
N GLN A 96 -6.21 -21.34 13.58
CA GLN A 96 -5.08 -21.69 14.44
C GLN A 96 -3.95 -20.66 14.34
N GLN A 97 -3.75 -20.03 13.17
CA GLN A 97 -2.85 -18.91 13.03
C GLN A 97 -3.38 -17.71 13.82
N GLU A 98 -4.63 -17.29 13.65
CA GLU A 98 -5.25 -16.21 14.43
C GLU A 98 -5.11 -16.43 15.94
N ASN A 99 -5.40 -17.65 16.43
CA ASN A 99 -5.32 -17.99 17.85
C ASN A 99 -3.89 -18.10 18.39
N ARG A 100 -2.88 -18.34 17.55
CA ARG A 100 -1.45 -18.34 17.97
C ARG A 100 -0.84 -16.96 18.07
N TYR A 101 -1.53 -15.92 17.59
CA TYR A 101 -1.03 -14.55 17.61
C TYR A 101 -1.53 -13.77 18.84
N GLU A 102 -1.45 -14.38 20.03
CA GLU A 102 -1.30 -13.55 21.24
C GLU A 102 0.07 -12.85 21.17
N PRO A 103 0.15 -11.56 21.53
CA PRO A 103 1.38 -10.79 21.43
C PRO A 103 2.43 -11.35 22.40
N PHE A 104 3.33 -12.17 21.87
CA PHE A 104 4.46 -12.71 22.61
C PHE A 104 5.43 -11.57 22.97
N LEU A 105 5.46 -11.17 24.24
CA LEU A 105 6.50 -10.30 24.80
C LEU A 105 7.71 -11.17 25.17
N PRO A 106 8.92 -10.94 24.61
CA PRO A 106 10.06 -11.80 24.88
C PRO A 106 10.86 -11.33 26.10
N GLU A 107 11.03 -12.21 27.10
CA GLU A 107 12.08 -12.08 28.10
C GLU A 107 13.36 -12.86 27.71
N ASN A 108 14.50 -12.22 28.01
CA ASN A 108 15.92 -12.60 27.85
C ASN A 108 16.27 -13.98 28.43
N ARG A 109 17.30 -14.76 28.07
CA ARG A 109 18.42 -14.74 27.09
C ARG A 109 18.67 -16.23 26.77
N GLY A 110 18.79 -16.58 25.49
CA GLY A 110 18.69 -17.96 25.00
C GLY A 110 17.34 -18.28 24.33
N GLY A 111 16.50 -17.26 24.20
CA GLY A 111 15.12 -17.37 23.71
C GLY A 111 14.98 -17.93 22.27
N PRO A 112 13.80 -18.45 21.94
CA PRO A 112 13.50 -19.05 20.65
C PRO A 112 13.81 -18.08 19.51
N LYS A 113 14.36 -18.62 18.41
CA LYS A 113 14.65 -17.82 17.21
C LYS A 113 13.41 -17.03 16.79
N LEU A 114 13.53 -15.71 16.70
CA LEU A 114 12.44 -14.87 16.26
C LEU A 114 12.14 -15.14 14.78
N THR A 115 10.87 -15.09 14.41
CA THR A 115 10.44 -15.25 13.01
C THR A 115 10.46 -13.92 12.24
N SER A 116 10.42 -12.80 12.96
CA SER A 116 10.45 -11.43 12.43
C SER A 116 11.16 -10.47 13.36
N TYR A 117 11.41 -9.25 12.88
CA TYR A 117 11.77 -8.12 13.74
C TYR A 117 10.65 -7.86 14.75
N ALA A 118 11.02 -7.37 15.94
CA ALA A 118 10.08 -7.06 17.01
C ALA A 118 9.29 -5.76 16.72
N ASP A 119 9.99 -4.72 16.27
CA ASP A 119 9.44 -3.39 16.07
C ASP A 119 10.24 -2.57 15.03
N LEU A 120 9.85 -1.31 14.83
CA LEU A 120 10.55 -0.39 13.94
C LEU A 120 11.96 0.00 14.43
N SER A 121 12.25 -0.13 15.73
CA SER A 121 13.58 0.21 16.28
C SER A 121 14.63 -0.78 15.78
N GLN A 122 14.32 -2.08 15.74
CA GLN A 122 15.21 -3.09 15.17
C GLN A 122 15.40 -2.91 13.66
N ILE A 123 14.35 -2.51 12.93
CA ILE A 123 14.46 -2.16 11.51
C ILE A 123 15.42 -0.98 11.33
N LYS A 124 15.26 0.06 12.14
CA LYS A 124 16.09 1.27 12.13
C LYS A 124 17.55 0.93 12.44
N GLN A 125 17.79 0.11 13.45
CA GLN A 125 19.11 -0.38 13.82
C GLN A 125 19.80 -1.11 12.65
N VAL A 126 19.11 -2.07 12.01
CA VAL A 126 19.65 -2.77 10.84
C VAL A 126 19.89 -1.82 9.68
N ALA A 127 18.94 -0.93 9.37
CA ALA A 127 19.10 0.04 8.29
C ALA A 127 20.30 0.96 8.53
N SER A 128 20.53 1.41 9.76
CA SER A 128 21.66 2.26 10.16
C SER A 128 23.03 1.61 9.97
N SER A 129 23.09 0.28 10.04
CA SER A 129 24.32 -0.49 9.78
C SER A 129 24.53 -0.82 8.28
N LEU A 130 23.62 -0.39 7.41
CA LEU A 130 23.71 -0.58 5.96
C LEU A 130 23.92 0.76 5.27
N ASN A 131 24.52 0.74 4.08
CA ASN A 131 24.71 1.91 3.25
C ASN A 131 24.22 1.66 1.81
N GLY A 132 24.02 2.77 1.09
CA GLY A 132 23.73 2.80 -0.33
C GLY A 132 22.67 1.79 -0.79
N ALA A 133 22.98 1.03 -1.84
CA ALA A 133 22.03 0.11 -2.47
C ALA A 133 21.57 -1.01 -1.51
N HIS A 134 22.41 -1.45 -0.56
CA HIS A 134 22.01 -2.46 0.43
C HIS A 134 20.98 -1.90 1.42
N ARG A 135 21.16 -0.65 1.87
CA ARG A 135 20.18 0.03 2.73
C ARG A 135 18.86 0.22 2.01
N LEU A 136 18.90 0.72 0.77
CA LEU A 136 17.71 0.88 -0.06
C LEU A 136 16.97 -0.45 -0.28
N ALA A 137 17.70 -1.50 -0.66
CA ALA A 137 17.12 -2.82 -0.87
C ALA A 137 16.50 -3.38 0.42
N PHE A 138 17.14 -3.18 1.58
CA PHE A 138 16.60 -3.59 2.87
C PHE A 138 15.29 -2.86 3.22
N LEU A 139 15.29 -1.52 3.17
CA LEU A 139 14.11 -0.70 3.47
C LEU A 139 12.97 -1.01 2.49
N ALA A 140 13.27 -1.11 1.20
CA ALA A 140 12.29 -1.48 0.20
C ALA A 140 11.65 -2.83 0.51
N ARG A 141 12.42 -3.87 0.87
CA ARG A 141 11.84 -5.17 1.25
C ARG A 141 10.89 -5.08 2.44
N VAL A 142 11.23 -4.27 3.44
CA VAL A 142 10.41 -4.07 4.63
C VAL A 142 9.11 -3.36 4.26
N PHE A 143 9.19 -2.18 3.64
CA PHE A 143 8.03 -1.30 3.44
C PHE A 143 7.21 -1.60 2.17
N THR A 144 7.68 -2.52 1.33
CA THR A 144 6.88 -3.12 0.24
C THR A 144 6.40 -4.53 0.55
N ALA A 145 6.79 -5.11 1.70
CA ALA A 145 6.58 -6.52 2.02
C ALA A 145 7.02 -7.50 0.89
N SER A 146 8.00 -7.09 0.06
CA SER A 146 8.44 -7.82 -1.13
C SER A 146 9.66 -8.70 -0.89
N ARG A 147 9.97 -9.56 -1.87
CA ARG A 147 11.20 -10.36 -1.88
C ARG A 147 12.29 -9.52 -2.51
N ILE A 148 13.53 -9.75 -2.10
CA ILE A 148 14.68 -9.13 -2.77
C ILE A 148 14.74 -9.51 -4.26
N SER A 149 14.39 -10.75 -4.63
CA SER A 149 14.35 -11.20 -6.03
C SER A 149 13.36 -10.43 -6.89
N THR A 150 12.29 -9.92 -6.28
CA THR A 150 11.32 -9.04 -6.95
C THR A 150 11.94 -7.66 -7.22
N LEU A 151 12.69 -7.12 -6.25
CA LEU A 151 13.29 -5.79 -6.32
C LEU A 151 14.54 -5.73 -7.22
N GLN A 152 15.35 -6.79 -7.25
CA GLN A 152 16.59 -6.87 -8.06
C GLN A 152 16.39 -6.77 -9.58
N ASN A 153 15.15 -6.86 -10.03
CA ASN A 153 14.79 -6.80 -11.44
C ASN A 153 13.92 -5.60 -11.78
N ILE A 154 13.81 -4.66 -10.85
CA ILE A 154 13.21 -3.36 -11.09
C ILE A 154 14.26 -2.47 -11.74
N PHE A 155 13.88 -1.88 -12.87
CA PHE A 155 14.63 -0.86 -13.59
C PHE A 155 14.07 0.53 -13.28
N PHE A 156 14.81 1.60 -13.58
CA PHE A 156 14.27 2.96 -13.46
C PHE A 156 13.02 3.17 -14.32
N ALA A 157 12.92 2.52 -15.49
CA ALA A 157 11.72 2.54 -16.33
C ALA A 157 10.46 1.99 -15.62
N ASN A 158 10.64 1.19 -14.56
CA ASN A 158 9.53 0.63 -13.79
C ASN A 158 9.12 1.52 -12.61
N LEU A 159 9.84 2.62 -12.36
CA LEU A 159 9.53 3.56 -11.29
C LEU A 159 8.71 4.72 -11.84
N SER A 160 7.62 5.03 -11.18
CA SER A 160 6.79 6.20 -11.49
C SER A 160 6.34 6.90 -10.22
N TYR A 161 6.14 8.22 -10.34
CA TYR A 161 5.45 8.99 -9.32
C TYR A 161 3.97 8.61 -9.32
N TYR A 162 3.39 8.48 -8.13
CA TYR A 162 1.94 8.46 -7.96
C TYR A 162 1.56 9.30 -6.75
N GLU A 163 0.28 9.65 -6.65
CA GLU A 163 -0.25 10.41 -5.53
C GLU A 163 -1.36 9.63 -4.84
N LEU A 164 -1.29 9.56 -3.52
CA LEU A 164 -2.30 8.91 -2.70
C LEU A 164 -2.88 9.91 -1.71
N ASN A 165 -4.09 10.39 -1.97
CA ASN A 165 -4.80 11.35 -1.11
C ASN A 165 -3.99 12.64 -0.84
N GLY A 166 -3.23 13.14 -1.80
CA GLY A 166 -2.33 14.30 -1.61
C GLY A 166 -0.91 13.95 -1.18
N VAL A 167 -0.60 12.67 -0.91
CA VAL A 167 0.76 12.23 -0.57
C VAL A 167 1.45 11.69 -1.80
N GLY A 168 2.56 12.33 -2.18
CA GLY A 168 3.46 11.79 -3.19
C GLY A 168 4.07 10.44 -2.76
N GLY A 169 4.08 9.50 -3.68
CA GLY A 169 4.61 8.15 -3.49
C GLY A 169 5.35 7.61 -4.71
N LEU A 170 5.92 6.44 -4.52
CA LEU A 170 6.58 5.63 -5.54
C LEU A 170 5.72 4.43 -5.96
N LYS A 171 5.36 4.37 -7.24
CA LYS A 171 4.75 3.20 -7.87
C LYS A 171 5.84 2.42 -8.58
N ILE A 172 5.93 1.14 -8.27
CA ILE A 172 6.92 0.20 -8.79
C ILE A 172 6.18 -0.86 -9.60
N GLU A 173 6.46 -0.93 -10.89
CA GLU A 173 5.95 -1.98 -11.78
C GLU A 173 6.85 -3.21 -11.72
N SER A 174 6.29 -4.38 -11.44
CA SER A 174 7.03 -5.64 -11.39
C SER A 174 6.44 -6.66 -12.34
N ASN A 175 7.32 -7.24 -13.17
CA ASN A 175 6.97 -8.32 -14.11
C ASN A 175 7.40 -9.69 -13.58
N LEU A 176 7.94 -9.78 -12.36
CA LEU A 176 8.54 -11.02 -11.81
C LEU A 176 7.85 -11.53 -10.56
N SER A 177 6.57 -11.19 -10.38
CA SER A 177 5.77 -11.82 -9.37
C SER A 177 5.49 -13.28 -9.74
N LYS A 178 5.32 -14.14 -8.74
CA LYS A 178 4.88 -15.53 -8.96
C LYS A 178 3.49 -15.61 -9.59
N THR A 179 2.74 -14.52 -9.53
CA THR A 179 1.40 -14.32 -10.09
C THR A 179 1.43 -13.95 -11.57
N ASN A 180 2.61 -13.68 -12.15
CA ASN A 180 2.76 -13.37 -13.58
C ASN A 180 2.64 -14.60 -14.50
N SER A 181 1.88 -15.61 -14.11
CA SER A 181 1.50 -16.72 -15.00
C SER A 181 0.51 -16.29 -16.11
N PHE A 182 0.17 -15.00 -16.21
CA PHE A 182 -0.87 -14.46 -17.09
C PHE A 182 -0.47 -13.14 -17.79
N ASP A 183 0.83 -12.87 -17.96
CA ASP A 183 1.34 -11.63 -18.59
C ASP A 183 0.79 -10.35 -17.93
N ARG A 184 0.65 -10.40 -16.60
CA ARG A 184 0.10 -9.31 -15.79
C ARG A 184 1.23 -8.47 -15.20
N ARG A 185 1.09 -7.16 -15.32
CA ARG A 185 1.88 -6.18 -14.59
C ARG A 185 1.36 -6.06 -13.16
N ASP A 186 2.23 -6.33 -12.19
CA ASP A 186 1.92 -6.10 -10.79
C ASP A 186 2.48 -4.74 -10.35
N PHE A 187 1.74 -4.06 -9.48
CA PHE A 187 2.10 -2.74 -8.99
C PHE A 187 2.30 -2.77 -7.47
N ILE A 188 3.48 -2.35 -7.05
CA ILE A 188 3.82 -2.14 -5.65
C ILE A 188 3.82 -0.64 -5.40
N HIS A 189 3.18 -0.22 -4.31
CA HIS A 189 3.04 1.18 -3.96
C HIS A 189 3.72 1.43 -2.61
N VAL A 190 4.46 2.53 -2.52
CA VAL A 190 5.11 3.00 -1.30
C VAL A 190 4.88 4.49 -1.20
N ILE A 191 4.53 5.00 -0.02
CA ILE A 191 4.56 6.44 0.28
C ILE A 191 5.73 6.73 1.22
N ARG A 192 6.01 8.01 1.43
CA ARG A 192 7.06 8.45 2.35
C ARG A 192 6.75 7.98 3.77
N HIS A 193 7.77 7.46 4.44
CA HIS A 193 7.65 7.05 5.84
C HIS A 193 7.71 8.28 6.76
N ARG A 194 6.98 8.27 7.88
CA ARG A 194 6.99 9.37 8.86
C ARG A 194 8.39 9.65 9.41
N ASP A 195 9.13 8.60 9.79
CA ASP A 195 10.57 8.70 10.10
C ASP A 195 11.42 8.76 8.80
N PRO A 196 12.18 9.84 8.54
CA PRO A 196 13.02 9.98 7.34
C PRO A 196 14.19 8.97 7.27
N GLU A 197 14.59 8.36 8.38
CA GLU A 197 15.63 7.31 8.37
C GLU A 197 15.09 5.97 7.85
N LEU A 198 13.78 5.75 7.98
CA LEU A 198 13.10 4.56 7.47
C LEU A 198 12.42 4.81 6.11
N CYS A 199 12.53 6.01 5.57
CA CYS A 199 11.90 6.41 4.32
C CYS A 199 12.60 5.75 3.13
N THR A 200 11.96 4.72 2.55
CA THR A 200 12.47 4.04 1.35
C THR A 200 12.66 5.01 0.18
N ILE A 201 11.71 5.95 -0.02
CA ILE A 201 11.79 6.97 -1.07
C ILE A 201 12.93 7.96 -0.76
N GLY A 202 13.15 8.30 0.51
CA GLY A 202 14.27 9.14 0.95
C GLY A 202 15.62 8.50 0.67
N GLU A 203 15.76 7.21 0.95
CA GLU A 203 16.98 6.45 0.63
C GLU A 203 17.21 6.36 -0.88
N LEU A 204 16.16 6.11 -1.66
CA LEU A 204 16.22 6.16 -3.12
C LEU A 204 16.69 7.54 -3.61
N ALA A 205 16.16 8.61 -3.01
CA ALA A 205 16.49 9.97 -3.38
C ALA A 205 17.96 10.32 -3.09
N ARG A 206 18.50 9.92 -1.92
CA ARG A 206 19.93 10.10 -1.61
C ARG A 206 20.82 9.37 -2.61
N LEU A 207 20.51 8.11 -2.91
CA LEU A 207 21.25 7.33 -3.91
C LEU A 207 21.20 7.97 -5.29
N MET A 208 20.01 8.44 -5.70
CA MET A 208 19.84 9.06 -7.00
C MET A 208 20.60 10.37 -7.12
N VAL A 209 20.53 11.25 -6.12
CA VAL A 209 21.28 12.51 -6.14
C VAL A 209 22.79 12.25 -6.11
N ALA A 210 23.25 11.32 -5.26
CA ALA A 210 24.67 10.99 -5.17
C ALA A 210 25.25 10.48 -6.51
N LYS A 211 24.47 9.71 -7.27
CA LYS A 211 24.95 9.06 -8.51
C LYS A 211 24.63 9.83 -9.79
N TYR A 212 23.50 10.53 -9.83
CA TYR A 212 22.92 11.10 -11.05
C TYR A 212 22.78 12.62 -11.00
N LYS A 213 23.50 13.32 -10.11
CA LYS A 213 23.46 14.78 -10.05
C LYS A 213 23.70 15.46 -11.40
N TYR A 214 24.62 14.91 -12.20
CA TYR A 214 25.05 15.50 -13.48
C TYR A 214 24.58 14.74 -14.73
N ASN A 215 24.00 13.54 -14.58
CA ASN A 215 23.60 12.70 -15.72
C ASN A 215 22.22 12.07 -15.49
N ILE A 216 21.42 11.94 -16.53
CA ILE A 216 20.13 11.24 -16.47
C ILE A 216 20.39 9.73 -16.31
N PRO A 217 19.74 9.03 -15.35
CA PRO A 217 19.88 7.59 -15.24
C PRO A 217 19.31 6.90 -16.49
N SER A 218 19.96 5.81 -16.92
CA SER A 218 19.43 5.00 -18.01
C SER A 218 18.15 4.29 -17.58
N ALA A 219 17.17 4.23 -18.48
CA ALA A 219 15.92 3.51 -18.27
C ALA A 219 16.13 2.03 -17.88
N ASN A 220 17.21 1.41 -18.39
CA ASN A 220 17.59 0.01 -18.17
C ASN A 220 18.52 -0.19 -16.98
N GLU A 221 18.80 0.85 -16.21
CA GLU A 221 19.60 0.72 -15.00
C GLU A 221 18.72 0.33 -13.80
N LYS A 222 19.31 -0.44 -12.88
CA LYS A 222 18.61 -1.02 -11.73
C LYS A 222 18.91 -0.21 -10.46
N PRO A 223 17.93 0.50 -9.87
CA PRO A 223 18.14 1.23 -8.61
C PRO A 223 18.45 0.31 -7.41
N PHE A 224 18.02 -0.95 -7.47
CA PHE A 224 18.24 -1.96 -6.42
C PHE A 224 19.30 -3.00 -6.82
N ALA A 225 20.30 -2.60 -7.61
CA ALA A 225 21.38 -3.49 -8.07
C ALA A 225 22.26 -3.95 -6.89
N VAL A 226 21.84 -5.00 -6.19
CA VAL A 226 22.63 -5.71 -5.18
C VAL A 226 22.64 -7.19 -5.55
N ASP A 227 23.79 -7.85 -5.40
CA ASP A 227 23.84 -9.31 -5.52
C ASP A 227 23.07 -9.95 -4.35
N TYR A 228 22.33 -11.03 -4.64
CA TYR A 228 21.50 -11.68 -3.63
C TYR A 228 22.34 -12.30 -2.51
N LYS A 229 23.41 -13.00 -2.89
CA LYS A 229 24.26 -13.75 -1.96
C LYS A 229 25.06 -12.78 -1.10
N GLU A 230 25.60 -11.74 -1.72
CA GLU A 230 26.30 -10.65 -1.03
C GLU A 230 25.37 -9.93 -0.05
N HIS A 231 24.20 -9.45 -0.52
CA HIS A 231 23.24 -8.76 0.33
C HIS A 231 22.79 -9.64 1.50
N ASN A 232 22.50 -10.93 1.27
CA ASN A 232 22.11 -11.83 2.35
C ASN A 232 23.25 -12.10 3.35
N THR A 233 24.49 -12.17 2.88
CA THR A 233 25.67 -12.33 3.74
C THR A 233 25.87 -11.10 4.62
N LEU A 234 25.75 -9.90 4.04
CA LEU A 234 25.83 -8.64 4.77
C LEU A 234 24.70 -8.50 5.79
N ILE A 235 23.46 -8.83 5.43
CA ILE A 235 22.34 -8.74 6.38
C ILE A 235 22.56 -9.69 7.57
N LYS A 236 23.09 -10.90 7.34
CA LYS A 236 23.42 -11.83 8.42
C LYS A 236 24.52 -11.30 9.33
N SER A 237 25.57 -10.66 8.77
CA SER A 237 26.63 -10.07 9.60
C SER A 237 26.09 -8.90 10.43
N VAL A 238 25.26 -8.04 9.84
CA VAL A 238 24.57 -6.95 10.55
C VAL A 238 23.65 -7.47 11.64
N HIS A 239 22.89 -8.55 11.39
CA HIS A 239 22.05 -9.17 12.43
C HIS A 239 22.88 -9.70 13.60
N LYS A 240 23.99 -10.39 13.31
CA LYS A 240 24.92 -10.87 14.33
C LYS A 240 25.50 -9.71 15.16
N ALA A 241 25.95 -8.64 14.50
CA ALA A 241 26.52 -7.46 15.16
C ALA A 241 25.51 -6.74 16.08
N ASN A 242 24.22 -6.78 15.73
CA ASN A 242 23.14 -6.14 16.48
C ASN A 242 22.39 -7.09 17.43
N ASN A 243 22.89 -8.31 17.66
CA ASN A 243 22.25 -9.35 18.49
C ASN A 243 20.81 -9.70 18.06
N ILE A 244 20.52 -9.63 16.77
CA ILE A 244 19.22 -9.97 16.18
C ILE A 244 19.25 -11.44 15.73
N ASN A 245 18.55 -12.33 16.43
CA ASN A 245 18.51 -13.76 16.13
C ASN A 245 17.24 -14.16 15.36
N LEU A 246 17.33 -14.19 14.03
CA LEU A 246 16.21 -14.53 13.14
C LEU A 246 16.36 -15.93 12.57
N ALA A 247 15.28 -16.72 12.60
CA ALA A 247 15.26 -18.07 12.02
C ALA A 247 15.41 -18.03 10.49
N ASN A 248 14.74 -17.08 9.82
CA ASN A 248 14.66 -16.97 8.37
C ASN A 248 14.86 -15.52 7.91
N VAL A 249 16.12 -15.10 7.80
CA VAL A 249 16.54 -13.74 7.38
C VAL A 249 15.91 -13.29 6.05
N THR A 250 15.66 -14.21 5.13
CA THR A 250 15.07 -13.90 3.82
C THR A 250 13.59 -13.54 3.91
N HIS A 251 12.88 -14.06 4.92
CA HIS A 251 11.44 -13.89 5.14
C HIS A 251 11.10 -12.92 6.28
N SER A 252 12.06 -12.57 7.14
CA SER A 252 11.85 -11.74 8.32
C SER A 252 11.22 -10.38 8.01
N CYS A 253 11.67 -9.69 6.95
CA CYS A 253 11.09 -8.40 6.53
C CYS A 253 9.61 -8.53 6.17
N ARG A 254 9.22 -9.62 5.50
CA ARG A 254 7.82 -9.87 5.11
C ARG A 254 6.96 -10.18 6.31
N HIS A 255 7.44 -11.04 7.20
CA HIS A 255 6.73 -11.37 8.43
C HIS A 255 6.56 -10.13 9.31
N PHE A 256 7.60 -9.31 9.45
CA PHE A 256 7.51 -8.04 10.16
C PHE A 256 6.45 -7.14 9.52
N ALA A 257 6.52 -6.88 8.22
CA ALA A 257 5.56 -6.03 7.53
C ALA A 257 4.11 -6.53 7.70
N ALA A 258 3.88 -7.84 7.56
CA ALA A 258 2.57 -8.47 7.78
C ALA A 258 2.04 -8.21 9.19
N ASN A 259 2.89 -8.47 10.19
CA ASN A 259 2.52 -8.37 11.59
C ASN A 259 2.31 -6.91 12.00
N TYR A 260 3.15 -6.00 11.50
CA TYR A 260 3.04 -4.57 11.74
C TYR A 260 1.76 -3.98 11.13
N MET A 261 1.40 -4.38 9.90
CA MET A 261 0.11 -3.98 9.32
C MET A 261 -1.08 -4.55 10.10
N ARG A 262 -0.99 -5.81 10.55
CA ARG A 262 -2.05 -6.44 11.35
C ARG A 262 -2.24 -5.73 12.69
N SER A 263 -1.16 -5.36 13.38
CA SER A 263 -1.24 -4.62 14.65
C SER A 263 -1.80 -3.20 14.47
N LYS A 264 -1.80 -2.67 13.25
CA LYS A 264 -2.48 -1.42 12.87
C LYS A 264 -3.92 -1.63 12.38
N GLY A 265 -4.47 -2.84 12.48
CA GLY A 265 -5.85 -3.15 12.08
C GLY A 265 -6.07 -3.19 10.56
N VAL A 266 -5.02 -3.36 9.76
CA VAL A 266 -5.15 -3.43 8.29
C VAL A 266 -5.87 -4.73 7.90
N PRO A 267 -6.88 -4.68 7.01
CA PRO A 267 -7.56 -5.86 6.51
C PRO A 267 -6.59 -6.87 5.86
N HIS A 268 -6.84 -8.16 6.07
CA HIS A 268 -5.96 -9.21 5.56
C HIS A 268 -5.79 -9.17 4.03
N SER A 269 -6.83 -8.79 3.29
CA SER A 269 -6.81 -8.63 1.83
C SER A 269 -5.80 -7.57 1.38
N GLU A 270 -5.73 -6.42 2.06
CA GLU A 270 -4.77 -5.36 1.75
C GLU A 270 -3.33 -5.75 2.12
N ILE A 271 -3.15 -6.50 3.21
CA ILE A 271 -1.85 -7.07 3.58
C ILE A 271 -1.33 -8.01 2.48
N GLN A 272 -2.19 -8.92 2.00
CA GLN A 272 -1.85 -9.84 0.92
C GLN A 272 -1.56 -9.12 -0.39
N GLN A 273 -2.34 -8.06 -0.69
CA GLN A 273 -2.14 -7.24 -1.87
C GLN A 273 -0.80 -6.50 -1.82
N GLN A 274 -0.44 -5.87 -0.70
CA GLN A 274 0.84 -5.16 -0.56
C GLN A 274 2.03 -6.09 -0.73
N GLY A 275 1.96 -7.30 -0.16
CA GLY A 275 3.03 -8.29 -0.27
C GLY A 275 3.09 -9.06 -1.59
N LEU A 276 2.08 -8.91 -2.45
CA LEU A 276 1.85 -9.75 -3.64
C LEU A 276 1.84 -11.25 -3.27
N TRP A 277 1.05 -11.63 -2.25
CA TRP A 277 1.02 -12.99 -1.69
C TRP A 277 -0.13 -13.87 -2.20
N SER A 278 -1.16 -13.29 -2.82
CA SER A 278 -2.32 -14.05 -3.31
C SER A 278 -1.98 -14.80 -4.60
N THR A 279 -2.05 -16.13 -4.57
CA THR A 279 -2.04 -16.95 -5.80
C THR A 279 -3.45 -17.37 -6.24
N ASP A 280 -4.44 -17.40 -5.35
CA ASP A 280 -5.60 -18.30 -5.54
C ASP A 280 -6.97 -17.61 -5.62
N ASP A 281 -7.13 -16.36 -5.17
CA ASP A 281 -8.44 -15.72 -5.24
C ASP A 281 -8.63 -15.00 -6.58
N VAL A 282 -9.57 -15.51 -7.38
CA VAL A 282 -9.95 -14.99 -8.70
C VAL A 282 -10.37 -13.52 -8.61
N THR A 283 -10.96 -13.07 -7.50
CA THR A 283 -11.30 -11.65 -7.31
C THR A 283 -10.07 -10.78 -7.04
N ALA A 284 -9.11 -11.29 -6.26
CA ALA A 284 -7.80 -10.66 -6.14
C ALA A 284 -7.02 -10.67 -7.47
N ARG A 285 -7.40 -11.45 -8.48
CA ARG A 285 -6.75 -11.40 -9.81
C ARG A 285 -7.28 -10.25 -10.68
N PHE A 286 -8.55 -9.84 -10.54
CA PHE A 286 -9.14 -8.82 -11.42
C PHE A 286 -9.09 -7.39 -10.85
N TYR A 287 -8.91 -7.20 -9.54
CA TYR A 287 -9.11 -5.89 -8.90
C TYR A 287 -7.87 -5.22 -8.25
N LEU A 288 -6.64 -5.75 -8.40
CA LEU A 288 -5.42 -5.14 -7.78
C LEU A 288 -4.90 -3.85 -8.46
N THR A 289 -5.69 -3.19 -9.30
CA THR A 289 -5.28 -1.89 -9.86
C THR A 289 -5.26 -0.81 -8.80
N ARG A 290 -6.09 -0.92 -7.76
CA ARG A 290 -6.12 0.05 -6.66
C ARG A 290 -4.98 -0.20 -5.67
N PRO A 291 -4.24 0.83 -5.22
CA PRO A 291 -3.27 0.67 -4.14
C PRO A 291 -3.94 0.19 -2.84
N PRO A 292 -3.33 -0.73 -2.07
CA PRO A 292 -3.82 -1.13 -0.74
C PRO A 292 -3.54 -0.01 0.28
N GLU A 293 -4.41 1.01 0.29
CA GLU A 293 -4.16 2.27 0.99
C GLU A 293 -3.92 2.11 2.49
N ALA A 294 -4.67 1.25 3.18
CA ALA A 294 -4.51 1.03 4.61
C ALA A 294 -3.18 0.34 4.90
N ALA A 295 -2.78 -0.63 4.07
CA ALA A 295 -1.47 -1.29 4.17
C ALA A 295 -0.30 -0.31 3.95
N ILE A 296 -0.38 0.51 2.90
CA ILE A 296 0.65 1.50 2.55
C ILE A 296 0.79 2.54 3.66
N LYS A 297 -0.33 3.07 4.16
CA LYS A 297 -0.36 4.04 5.26
C LYS A 297 0.18 3.47 6.57
N ALA A 298 -0.24 2.26 6.93
CA ALA A 298 0.26 1.56 8.10
C ALA A 298 1.78 1.41 8.04
N LEU A 299 2.33 0.88 6.93
CA LEU A 299 3.77 0.70 6.75
C LEU A 299 4.55 2.03 6.76
N ALA A 300 3.98 3.10 6.23
CA ALA A 300 4.57 4.45 6.30
C ALA A 300 4.43 5.12 7.68
N ASN A 301 3.70 4.50 8.61
CA ASN A 301 3.36 5.05 9.92
C ASN A 301 2.65 6.41 9.84
N VAL A 302 1.67 6.50 8.93
CA VAL A 302 0.81 7.68 8.72
C VAL A 302 -0.66 7.26 8.73
N GLU A 303 -1.54 8.10 9.25
CA GLU A 303 -2.99 7.90 9.24
C GLU A 303 -3.64 8.73 8.12
N SER A 304 -3.13 9.94 7.92
CA SER A 304 -3.59 10.94 6.97
C SER A 304 -2.45 11.49 6.10
N SER A 305 -2.81 12.18 5.02
CA SER A 305 -1.83 12.81 4.14
C SER A 305 -1.09 14.00 4.74
N VAL A 306 -1.64 14.58 5.82
CA VAL A 306 -1.07 15.72 6.53
C VAL A 306 0.00 15.26 7.55
N ASP A 307 0.15 13.96 7.77
CA ASP A 307 0.98 13.41 8.85
C ASP A 307 2.48 13.40 8.56
N ILE A 308 2.90 13.94 7.43
CA ILE A 308 4.30 14.11 7.04
C ILE A 308 4.59 15.62 7.03
N PRO A 309 4.91 16.27 8.17
CA PRO A 309 5.05 17.73 8.22
C PRO A 309 6.05 18.29 7.22
N ARG A 310 7.14 17.55 6.99
CA ARG A 310 8.19 17.91 6.04
C ARG A 310 7.75 17.84 4.57
N SER A 311 6.61 17.23 4.24
CA SER A 311 6.07 17.25 2.88
C SER A 311 5.29 18.52 2.55
N LEU A 312 4.98 19.36 3.54
CA LEU A 312 4.20 20.58 3.36
C LEU A 312 5.00 21.73 2.72
N VAL A 313 6.33 21.69 2.81
CA VAL A 313 7.20 22.74 2.27
C VAL A 313 7.84 22.23 0.98
N THR A 314 7.52 22.87 -0.14
CA THR A 314 8.03 22.47 -1.46
C THR A 314 9.25 23.33 -1.83
N PRO A 315 10.41 22.74 -2.17
CA PRO A 315 11.57 23.52 -2.61
C PRO A 315 11.31 24.15 -3.99
N SER A 316 11.99 25.26 -4.26
CA SER A 316 11.93 25.93 -5.56
C SER A 316 12.48 25.02 -6.66
N PHE A 317 12.02 25.20 -7.90
CA PHE A 317 12.54 24.43 -9.03
C PHE A 317 14.04 24.69 -9.25
N GLU A 318 14.48 25.93 -9.10
CA GLU A 318 15.89 26.31 -9.22
C GLU A 318 16.76 25.65 -8.15
N MET A 319 16.29 25.57 -6.90
CA MET A 319 16.98 24.82 -5.84
C MET A 319 17.11 23.34 -6.19
N LEU A 320 16.05 22.71 -6.71
CA LEU A 320 16.10 21.30 -7.15
C LEU A 320 17.13 21.09 -8.26
N LYS A 321 17.14 21.97 -9.27
CA LYS A 321 18.08 21.89 -10.39
C LYS A 321 19.52 22.05 -9.92
N ARG A 322 19.78 23.03 -9.06
CA ARG A 322 21.11 23.37 -8.55
C ARG A 322 21.67 22.39 -7.52
N LEU A 323 20.83 21.91 -6.60
CA LEU A 323 21.28 21.08 -5.48
C LEU A 323 21.15 19.58 -5.75
N CYS A 324 20.16 19.15 -6.55
CA CYS A 324 19.84 17.74 -6.77
C CYS A 324 20.24 17.23 -8.16
N PHE A 325 19.71 17.84 -9.22
CA PHE A 325 19.83 17.32 -10.59
C PHE A 325 20.02 18.46 -11.60
N HIS A 326 21.24 18.69 -12.09
CA HIS A 326 21.57 19.84 -12.94
C HIS A 326 20.85 19.83 -14.30
N TRP A 327 20.44 18.65 -14.74
CA TRP A 327 19.70 18.38 -15.98
C TRP A 327 18.17 18.38 -15.79
N LEU A 328 17.68 18.76 -14.60
CA LEU A 328 16.25 18.72 -14.30
C LEU A 328 15.48 19.71 -15.17
N GLU A 329 14.39 19.22 -15.76
CA GLU A 329 13.46 20.01 -16.56
C GLU A 329 12.07 20.03 -15.92
N PRO A 330 11.22 21.05 -16.16
CA PRO A 330 9.91 21.17 -15.52
C PRO A 330 8.98 19.96 -15.74
N SER A 331 9.11 19.29 -16.90
CA SER A 331 8.33 18.10 -17.29
C SER A 331 8.74 16.82 -16.53
N HIS A 332 9.90 16.80 -15.88
CA HIS A 332 10.45 15.63 -15.18
C HIS A 332 9.79 15.39 -13.81
N ARG A 333 8.47 15.10 -13.78
CA ARG A 333 7.67 14.95 -12.56
C ARG A 333 8.28 13.99 -11.54
N PHE A 334 8.73 12.81 -11.97
CA PHE A 334 9.35 11.81 -11.10
C PHE A 334 10.63 12.35 -10.43
N TYR A 335 11.55 12.94 -11.20
CA TYR A 335 12.81 13.44 -10.66
C TYR A 335 12.62 14.70 -9.79
N ARG A 336 11.64 15.55 -10.10
CA ARG A 336 11.22 16.66 -9.22
C ARG A 336 10.73 16.15 -7.86
N PHE A 337 9.90 15.11 -7.87
CA PHE A 337 9.45 14.46 -6.64
C PHE A 337 10.64 13.89 -5.85
N ILE A 338 11.53 13.15 -6.51
CA ILE A 338 12.72 12.57 -5.86
C ILE A 338 13.61 13.67 -5.25
N GLY A 339 13.93 14.73 -5.99
CA GLY A 339 14.74 15.84 -5.48
C GLY A 339 14.05 16.57 -4.31
N THR A 340 12.72 16.70 -4.38
CA THR A 340 11.92 17.28 -3.28
C THR A 340 12.04 16.45 -2.02
N VAL A 341 11.89 15.12 -2.12
CA VAL A 341 12.06 14.22 -0.99
C VAL A 341 13.47 14.27 -0.43
N TYR A 342 14.50 14.34 -1.29
CA TYR A 342 15.89 14.47 -0.87
C TYR A 342 16.12 15.70 0.01
N LEU A 343 15.74 16.90 -0.46
CA LEU A 343 15.94 18.14 0.30
C LEU A 343 15.12 18.16 1.60
N GLN A 344 13.86 17.69 1.55
CA GLN A 344 13.01 17.64 2.74
C GLN A 344 13.52 16.66 3.81
N ASP A 345 14.06 15.51 3.41
CA ASP A 345 14.65 14.55 4.34
C ASP A 345 16.01 15.05 4.84
N ALA A 346 16.79 15.76 4.01
CA ALA A 346 18.07 16.37 4.39
C ALA A 346 17.92 17.52 5.41
N ALA A 347 16.77 18.19 5.43
CA ALA A 347 16.46 19.18 6.47
C ALA A 347 16.38 18.55 7.88
N ILE A 348 16.06 17.25 7.97
CA ILE A 348 15.98 16.52 9.25
C ILE A 348 17.23 15.69 9.50
N ILE A 349 17.80 15.07 8.47
CA ILE A 349 19.04 14.28 8.52
C ILE A 349 20.13 15.13 7.86
N PRO A 350 20.95 15.86 8.65
CA PRO A 350 21.85 16.87 8.10
C PRO A 350 22.81 16.28 7.07
N ILE A 351 22.97 16.98 5.94
CA ILE A 351 23.94 16.67 4.90
C ILE A 351 24.93 17.85 4.84
N PRO A 352 26.19 17.68 5.31
CA PRO A 352 27.13 18.79 5.47
C PRO A 352 27.32 19.65 4.22
N GLU A 353 27.24 19.06 3.04
CA GLU A 353 27.37 19.75 1.76
C GLU A 353 26.23 20.74 1.51
N LEU A 354 25.01 20.46 1.97
CA LEU A 354 23.84 21.31 1.78
C LEU A 354 23.78 22.46 2.79
N GLU A 355 24.34 22.29 4.00
CA GLU A 355 24.33 23.33 5.04
C GLU A 355 25.11 24.60 4.63
N ARG A 356 26.00 24.48 3.64
CA ARG A 356 26.73 25.63 3.07
C ARG A 356 25.84 26.53 2.23
N ASP A 357 24.70 26.02 1.75
CA ASP A 357 23.77 26.75 0.90
C ASP A 357 22.78 27.58 1.72
N GLU A 358 22.74 28.89 1.48
CA GLU A 358 21.86 29.82 2.22
C GLU A 358 20.38 29.54 1.93
N GLU A 359 20.01 29.31 0.67
CA GLU A 359 18.64 29.03 0.25
C GLU A 359 18.14 27.72 0.91
N PHE A 360 18.98 26.68 0.96
CA PHE A 360 18.67 25.45 1.68
C PHE A 360 18.52 25.67 3.19
N ARG A 361 19.36 26.49 3.84
CA ARG A 361 19.22 26.81 5.27
C ARG A 361 17.87 27.47 5.57
N GLN A 362 17.43 28.39 4.71
CA GLN A 362 16.10 29.01 4.82
C GLN A 362 14.98 27.97 4.65
N PHE A 363 15.08 27.12 3.63
CA PHE A 363 14.13 26.03 3.39
C PHE A 363 14.06 25.04 4.57
N LYS A 364 15.20 24.65 5.13
CA LYS A 364 15.30 23.80 6.32
C LYS A 364 14.59 24.44 7.51
N ASN A 365 14.81 25.73 7.76
CA ASN A 365 14.11 26.45 8.82
C ASN A 365 12.59 26.42 8.64
N GLN A 366 12.09 26.61 7.41
CA GLN A 366 10.65 26.50 7.13
C GLN A 366 10.07 25.13 7.49
N ILE A 367 10.80 24.03 7.19
CA ILE A 367 10.40 22.67 7.57
C ILE A 367 10.39 22.47 9.09
N LEU A 368 11.42 22.96 9.79
CA LEU A 368 11.49 22.83 11.24
C LEU A 368 10.35 23.61 11.92
N PHE A 369 10.03 24.82 11.42
CA PHE A 369 8.90 25.60 11.92
C PHE A 369 7.53 24.98 11.60
N SER A 370 7.39 24.27 10.47
CA SER A 370 6.12 23.59 10.15
C SER A 370 5.84 22.42 11.11
N LYS A 371 6.89 21.74 11.57
CA LYS A 371 6.80 20.66 12.56
C LYS A 371 6.25 21.17 13.89
N ASP A 372 6.71 22.33 14.36
CA ASP A 372 6.23 22.92 15.62
C ASP A 372 4.75 23.30 15.56
N ARG A 373 4.27 23.74 14.39
CA ARG A 373 2.83 24.04 14.19
C ARG A 373 1.98 22.78 14.18
N ASP A 374 2.44 21.71 13.54
CA ASP A 374 1.72 20.43 13.50
C ASP A 374 1.63 19.81 14.89
N GLU A 375 2.72 19.78 15.66
CA GLU A 375 2.70 19.29 17.04
C GLU A 375 1.76 20.11 17.93
N LYS A 376 1.78 21.45 17.82
CA LYS A 376 0.80 22.30 18.52
C LYS A 376 -0.64 22.03 18.09
N THR A 377 -0.87 21.74 16.81
CA THR A 377 -2.20 21.43 16.28
C THR A 377 -2.70 20.08 16.77
N LYS A 378 -1.83 19.06 16.76
CA LYS A 378 -2.11 17.74 17.33
C LYS A 378 -2.39 17.80 18.81
N GLU A 379 -1.60 18.57 19.57
CA GLU A 379 -1.82 18.75 21.00
C GLU A 379 -3.16 19.42 21.28
N ARG A 380 -3.52 20.46 20.52
CA ARG A 380 -4.86 21.08 20.59
C ARG A 380 -5.99 20.08 20.27
N LEU A 381 -5.79 19.20 19.29
CA LEU A 381 -6.77 18.17 18.94
C LEU A 381 -6.89 17.10 20.03
N ARG A 382 -5.77 16.70 20.64
CA ARG A 382 -5.73 15.75 21.76
C ARG A 382 -6.47 16.31 22.98
N ILE A 383 -6.13 17.53 23.41
CA ILE A 383 -6.83 18.23 24.49
C ILE A 383 -8.32 18.34 24.18
N ARG A 384 -8.69 18.67 22.94
CA ARG A 384 -10.10 18.73 22.53
C ARG A 384 -10.80 17.36 22.63
N GLN A 385 -10.12 16.27 22.26
CA GLN A 385 -10.67 14.92 22.37
C GLN A 385 -10.83 14.48 23.83
N GLU A 386 -9.84 14.75 24.67
CA GLU A 386 -9.87 14.50 26.12
C GLU A 386 -11.04 15.27 26.76
N VAL A 387 -11.18 16.57 26.48
CA VAL A 387 -12.32 17.39 26.96
C VAL A 387 -13.66 16.87 26.46
N LEU A 388 -13.77 16.47 25.19
CA LEU A 388 -15.01 15.90 24.65
C LEU A 388 -15.38 14.57 25.31
N GLN A 389 -14.38 13.77 25.67
CA GLN A 389 -14.59 12.51 26.37
C GLN A 389 -15.03 12.76 27.83
N GLU A 390 -14.38 13.66 28.55
CA GLU A 390 -14.78 14.06 29.90
C GLU A 390 -16.22 14.61 29.94
N LEU A 391 -16.58 15.48 28.99
CA LEU A 391 -17.93 16.03 28.90
C LEU A 391 -18.99 14.99 28.52
N GLU A 392 -18.60 13.92 27.80
CA GLU A 392 -19.47 12.77 27.52
C GLU A 392 -19.65 11.90 28.76
N GLU A 393 -18.59 11.63 29.52
CA GLU A 393 -18.61 10.88 30.78
C GLU A 393 -19.44 11.61 31.86
N GLN A 394 -19.41 12.94 31.88
CA GLN A 394 -20.26 13.78 32.72
C GLN A 394 -21.71 13.90 32.24
N GLY A 395 -22.05 13.31 31.08
CA GLY A 395 -23.39 13.38 30.51
C GLY A 395 -23.80 14.76 29.98
N MET A 396 -22.88 15.72 29.90
CA MET A 396 -23.15 17.07 29.40
C MET A 396 -23.33 17.11 27.88
N ILE A 397 -22.74 16.15 27.16
CA ILE A 397 -22.95 15.97 25.72
C ILE A 397 -23.30 14.51 25.43
N ARG A 398 -24.39 14.29 24.68
CA ARG A 398 -24.69 12.99 24.09
C ARG A 398 -24.06 12.90 22.72
N ARG A 399 -23.11 11.98 22.50
CA ARG A 399 -22.65 11.66 21.14
C ARG A 399 -23.84 11.22 20.31
N LYS A 400 -24.28 12.07 19.37
CA LYS A 400 -25.11 11.60 18.26
C LYS A 400 -24.24 10.65 17.47
N LYS A 401 -24.50 9.34 17.58
CA LYS A 401 -23.89 8.34 16.69
C LYS A 401 -23.98 8.90 15.26
N PRO A 402 -22.86 9.03 14.54
CA PRO A 402 -22.93 9.45 13.15
C PRO A 402 -23.91 8.50 12.47
N LYS A 403 -25.01 9.04 11.92
CA LYS A 403 -25.92 8.24 11.11
C LYS A 403 -25.05 7.64 10.02
N ASN A 404 -24.89 6.31 10.04
CA ASN A 404 -24.25 5.56 8.98
C ASN A 404 -25.08 5.79 7.71
N SER A 405 -24.77 6.88 7.02
CA SER A 405 -25.18 7.11 5.64
C SER A 405 -24.52 6.00 4.86
N SER A 406 -25.31 5.02 4.40
CA SER A 406 -24.88 3.98 3.46
C SER A 406 -24.42 4.66 2.17
N TYR A 407 -23.16 5.06 2.16
CA TYR A 407 -22.55 5.75 1.05
C TYR A 407 -21.94 4.69 0.13
N ASP A 408 -22.45 4.63 -1.09
CA ASP A 408 -21.86 3.88 -2.18
C ASP A 408 -20.85 4.78 -2.91
N PRO A 409 -19.53 4.51 -2.82
CA PRO A 409 -18.49 5.31 -3.48
C PRO A 409 -18.60 5.31 -5.01
N ARG A 410 -19.40 4.41 -5.60
CA ARG A 410 -19.45 4.16 -7.05
C ARG A 410 -20.24 5.20 -7.85
N ASN A 411 -20.94 6.14 -7.20
CA ASN A 411 -21.90 7.04 -7.85
C ASN A 411 -21.72 8.57 -7.60
N GLY A 412 -20.62 9.04 -6.99
CA GLY A 412 -20.34 10.48 -6.87
C GLY A 412 -19.32 10.94 -7.93
N ILE A 413 -19.34 12.14 -8.52
CA ILE A 413 -19.99 13.37 -8.04
C ILE A 413 -19.02 14.23 -7.21
N TYR A 414 -17.69 14.19 -7.44
CA TYR A 414 -16.70 14.89 -6.60
C TYR A 414 -15.94 15.96 -7.37
N MET A 415 -15.59 17.04 -6.65
CA MET A 415 -14.60 18.02 -7.10
C MET A 415 -13.19 17.46 -6.91
N GLU A 416 -12.29 17.75 -7.84
CA GLU A 416 -10.91 17.32 -7.76
C GLU A 416 -10.19 18.04 -6.63
N ARG A 417 -9.43 17.28 -5.84
CA ARG A 417 -8.80 17.77 -4.60
C ARG A 417 -7.36 18.24 -4.81
N TYR A 418 -6.73 17.79 -5.89
CA TYR A 418 -5.34 18.08 -6.19
C TYR A 418 -5.12 19.37 -6.99
N LEU A 419 -6.18 20.06 -7.43
CA LEU A 419 -6.03 21.34 -8.13
C LEU A 419 -5.46 22.36 -7.15
N THR A 420 -4.34 22.98 -7.52
CA THR A 420 -3.54 23.86 -6.65
C THR A 420 -3.63 25.34 -7.05
N THR A 421 -3.91 25.63 -8.32
CA THR A 421 -3.93 27.00 -8.87
C THR A 421 -5.34 27.45 -9.24
N VAL A 422 -5.58 28.77 -9.23
CA VAL A 422 -6.89 29.35 -9.61
C VAL A 422 -7.27 28.98 -11.05
N ARG A 423 -6.30 28.92 -11.96
CA ARG A 423 -6.49 28.50 -13.36
C ARG A 423 -7.04 27.07 -13.47
N GLU A 424 -6.46 26.11 -12.75
CA GLU A 424 -6.94 24.72 -12.74
C GLU A 424 -8.37 24.62 -12.20
N VAL A 425 -8.71 25.43 -11.17
CA VAL A 425 -10.09 25.51 -10.66
C VAL A 425 -11.05 26.08 -11.70
N ALA A 426 -10.60 27.06 -12.48
CA ALA A 426 -11.40 27.66 -13.54
C ALA A 426 -11.65 26.67 -14.68
N GLU A 427 -10.65 25.89 -15.05
CA GLU A 427 -10.76 24.82 -16.05
C GLU A 427 -11.77 23.74 -15.61
N GLU A 428 -11.69 23.27 -14.36
CA GLU A 428 -12.69 22.37 -13.76
C GLU A 428 -14.10 22.96 -13.79
N TYR A 429 -14.23 24.25 -13.49
CA TYR A 429 -15.52 24.93 -13.44
C TYR A 429 -16.17 25.05 -14.81
N LEU A 430 -15.39 25.43 -15.83
CA LEU A 430 -15.86 25.78 -17.16
C LEU A 430 -16.00 24.56 -18.09
N PHE A 431 -15.01 23.66 -18.05
CA PHE A 431 -14.87 22.56 -19.01
C PHE A 431 -15.01 21.18 -18.35
N GLY A 432 -14.72 21.08 -17.05
CA GLY A 432 -14.60 19.80 -16.37
C GLY A 432 -13.21 19.19 -16.57
N ILE A 433 -12.95 18.08 -15.87
CA ILE A 433 -11.66 17.36 -15.89
C ILE A 433 -11.94 15.87 -16.12
N ASP A 434 -11.04 15.17 -16.82
CA ASP A 434 -11.11 13.72 -17.05
C ASP A 434 -12.45 13.24 -17.64
N ASN A 435 -12.96 13.94 -18.66
CA ASN A 435 -14.24 13.65 -19.31
C ASN A 435 -15.47 13.72 -18.39
N ARG A 436 -15.38 14.44 -17.26
CA ARG A 436 -16.51 14.67 -16.35
C ARG A 436 -17.25 15.97 -16.72
N GLU A 437 -18.52 16.04 -16.37
CA GLU A 437 -19.31 17.27 -16.51
C GLU A 437 -18.64 18.42 -15.74
N SER A 438 -18.60 19.61 -16.34
CA SER A 438 -18.13 20.84 -15.68
C SER A 438 -18.93 21.14 -14.41
N ILE A 439 -18.28 21.75 -13.41
CA ILE A 439 -18.97 22.13 -12.16
C ILE A 439 -20.09 23.14 -12.43
N GLN A 440 -19.93 24.01 -13.42
CA GLN A 440 -20.98 24.92 -13.89
C GLN A 440 -22.22 24.14 -14.37
N GLN A 441 -22.03 23.12 -15.20
CA GLN A 441 -23.12 22.28 -15.69
C GLN A 441 -23.80 21.52 -14.56
N LEU A 442 -23.03 20.96 -13.61
CA LEU A 442 -23.56 20.26 -12.44
C LEU A 442 -24.39 21.18 -11.54
N ASN A 443 -23.93 22.41 -11.33
CA ASN A 443 -24.70 23.43 -10.62
C ASN A 443 -26.00 23.76 -11.33
N ARG A 444 -25.97 23.89 -12.67
CA ARG A 444 -27.15 24.20 -13.47
C ARG A 444 -28.18 23.07 -13.51
N THR A 445 -27.73 21.83 -13.70
CA THR A 445 -28.62 20.67 -13.90
C THR A 445 -29.06 20.04 -12.59
N ARG A 446 -28.20 20.03 -11.56
CA ARG A 446 -28.45 19.31 -10.30
C ARG A 446 -28.50 20.21 -9.07
N GLY A 447 -28.21 21.50 -9.19
CA GLY A 447 -28.24 22.44 -8.07
C GLY A 447 -27.27 22.04 -6.94
N SER A 448 -27.76 22.01 -5.71
CA SER A 448 -27.00 21.55 -4.53
C SER A 448 -27.01 20.03 -4.32
N SER A 449 -27.85 19.29 -5.07
CA SER A 449 -28.13 17.88 -4.81
C SER A 449 -26.96 16.93 -5.16
N TRP A 450 -26.00 17.37 -5.98
CA TRP A 450 -24.78 16.60 -6.27
C TRP A 450 -23.74 16.67 -5.13
N ARG A 451 -23.86 17.66 -4.23
CA ARG A 451 -23.02 17.81 -3.03
C ARG A 451 -23.70 17.25 -1.78
N ARG A 452 -24.01 15.94 -1.76
CA ARG A 452 -24.74 15.33 -0.64
C ARG A 452 -23.91 15.22 0.64
N VAL A 453 -22.60 15.03 0.50
CA VAL A 453 -21.69 14.80 1.62
C VAL A 453 -21.32 16.12 2.28
N SER A 454 -21.35 16.17 3.62
CA SER A 454 -21.00 17.38 4.39
C SER A 454 -19.60 17.90 4.05
N ARG A 455 -18.66 16.99 3.80
CA ARG A 455 -17.28 17.30 3.40
C ARG A 455 -17.22 17.97 2.02
N GLU A 456 -18.04 17.54 1.06
CA GLU A 456 -18.13 18.17 -0.27
C GLU A 456 -18.75 19.56 -0.18
N ARG A 457 -19.80 19.72 0.64
CA ARG A 457 -20.41 21.05 0.86
C ARG A 457 -19.43 22.03 1.49
N SER A 458 -18.72 21.60 2.53
CA SER A 458 -17.73 22.44 3.20
C SER A 458 -16.59 22.84 2.25
N PHE A 459 -16.05 21.89 1.48
CA PHE A 459 -15.01 22.19 0.50
C PHE A 459 -15.48 23.12 -0.62
N TYR A 460 -16.69 22.89 -1.14
CA TYR A 460 -17.31 23.75 -2.13
C TYR A 460 -17.43 25.17 -1.59
N CYS A 461 -18.04 25.35 -0.42
CA CYS A 461 -18.31 26.67 0.15
C CYS A 461 -17.03 27.43 0.49
N ASN A 462 -16.07 26.76 1.10
CA ASN A 462 -14.91 27.44 1.70
C ASN A 462 -13.78 27.68 0.70
N ARG A 463 -13.56 26.77 -0.27
CA ARG A 463 -12.40 26.84 -1.16
C ARG A 463 -12.73 27.12 -2.62
N ARG A 464 -13.88 26.67 -3.10
CA ARG A 464 -14.21 26.69 -4.53
C ARG A 464 -15.18 27.82 -4.91
N LYS A 465 -16.22 28.04 -4.10
CA LYS A 465 -17.27 29.02 -4.37
C LYS A 465 -16.75 30.44 -4.59
N PRO A 466 -15.76 30.97 -3.84
CA PRO A 466 -15.25 32.32 -4.09
C PRO A 466 -14.65 32.48 -5.50
N ILE A 467 -13.89 31.47 -5.96
CA ILE A 467 -13.30 31.42 -7.30
C ILE A 467 -14.40 31.29 -8.37
N TYR A 468 -15.42 30.46 -8.13
CA TYR A 468 -16.53 30.30 -9.07
C TYR A 468 -17.35 31.59 -9.26
N ILE A 469 -17.57 32.36 -8.18
CA ILE A 469 -18.25 33.67 -8.26
C ILE A 469 -17.45 34.64 -9.16
N LEU A 470 -16.13 34.65 -9.01
CA LEU A 470 -15.25 35.45 -9.86
C LEU A 470 -15.36 35.03 -11.34
N ILE A 471 -15.30 33.73 -11.62
CA ILE A 471 -15.42 33.19 -12.99
C ILE A 471 -16.79 33.54 -13.59
N GLU A 472 -17.88 33.46 -12.81
CA GLU A 472 -19.22 33.85 -13.26
C GLU A 472 -19.33 35.34 -13.59
N LYS A 473 -18.61 36.21 -12.88
CA LYS A 473 -18.54 37.64 -13.21
C LYS A 473 -17.83 37.86 -14.55
N LEU A 474 -16.66 37.22 -14.73
CA LEU A 474 -15.91 37.29 -15.98
C LEU A 474 -16.73 36.73 -17.15
N LEU A 475 -17.46 35.63 -16.95
CA LEU A 475 -18.35 35.09 -17.99
C LEU A 475 -19.41 36.10 -18.44
N LYS A 476 -19.95 36.93 -17.55
CA LYS A 476 -20.91 37.98 -17.95
C LYS A 476 -20.23 39.09 -18.74
N GLU A 477 -19.02 39.48 -18.37
CA GLU A 477 -18.24 40.54 -19.03
C GLU A 477 -17.79 40.12 -20.44
N TYR A 478 -17.40 38.86 -20.61
CA TYR A 478 -16.93 38.31 -21.89
C TYR A 478 -18.04 37.61 -22.72
N GLY A 479 -19.31 37.94 -22.49
CA GLY A 479 -20.42 37.42 -23.30
C GLY A 479 -20.57 35.90 -23.29
N HIS A 480 -20.23 35.27 -22.15
CA HIS A 480 -20.21 33.83 -21.92
C HIS A 480 -19.16 33.03 -22.71
N ASP A 481 -18.14 33.68 -23.30
CA ASP A 481 -17.01 33.00 -23.91
C ASP A 481 -16.08 32.38 -22.85
N LYS A 482 -16.13 31.05 -22.71
CA LYS A 482 -15.35 30.31 -21.72
C LYS A 482 -13.84 30.38 -21.96
N GLU A 483 -13.41 30.42 -23.22
CA GLU A 483 -11.98 30.45 -23.59
C GLU A 483 -11.39 31.83 -23.29
N ALA A 484 -12.12 32.89 -23.61
CA ALA A 484 -11.73 34.25 -23.26
C ALA A 484 -11.58 34.43 -21.75
N VAL A 485 -12.51 33.88 -20.96
CA VAL A 485 -12.44 33.90 -19.49
C VAL A 485 -11.25 33.12 -18.97
N LEU A 486 -10.99 31.91 -19.47
CA LEU A 486 -9.85 31.12 -19.01
C LEU A 486 -8.52 31.82 -19.32
N LYS A 487 -8.40 32.42 -20.51
CA LYS A 487 -7.23 33.24 -20.90
C LYS A 487 -7.06 34.44 -19.99
N ARG A 488 -8.14 35.12 -19.62
CA ARG A 488 -8.10 36.26 -18.68
C ARG A 488 -7.68 35.81 -17.28
N VAL A 489 -8.25 34.72 -16.76
CA VAL A 489 -7.85 34.14 -15.48
C VAL A 489 -6.36 33.79 -15.48
N ASP A 490 -5.84 33.19 -16.55
CA ASP A 490 -4.42 32.87 -16.68
C ASP A 490 -3.52 34.13 -16.63
N GLN A 491 -3.90 35.17 -17.38
CA GLN A 491 -3.18 36.46 -17.41
C GLN A 491 -3.13 37.15 -16.05
N ASP A 492 -4.27 37.16 -15.35
CA ASP A 492 -4.43 37.92 -14.10
C ASP A 492 -3.91 37.15 -12.88
N THR A 493 -3.93 35.82 -12.94
CA THR A 493 -3.50 34.98 -11.81
C THR A 493 -2.07 34.47 -11.94
N LYS A 494 -1.44 34.39 -13.11
CA LYS A 494 -0.01 33.98 -13.27
C LYS A 494 0.46 32.85 -12.33
N ASN A 495 -0.30 31.77 -12.21
CA ASN A 495 -0.07 30.62 -11.30
C ASN A 495 -0.31 30.86 -9.80
N VAL A 496 -1.07 31.90 -9.42
CA VAL A 496 -1.52 32.11 -8.05
C VAL A 496 -2.23 30.85 -7.54
N THR A 497 -1.78 30.40 -6.37
CA THR A 497 -2.35 29.25 -5.68
C THR A 497 -3.73 29.60 -5.12
N ILE A 498 -4.54 28.58 -4.88
CA ILE A 498 -5.87 28.76 -4.27
C ILE A 498 -5.75 29.45 -2.90
N ASP A 499 -4.76 29.08 -2.10
CA ASP A 499 -4.59 29.65 -0.76
C ASP A 499 -4.15 31.12 -0.81
N GLU A 500 -3.23 31.48 -1.71
CA GLU A 500 -2.85 32.89 -1.94
C GLU A 500 -4.06 33.74 -2.38
N PHE A 501 -4.89 33.21 -3.30
CA PHE A 501 -6.10 33.88 -3.73
C PHE A 501 -7.09 34.08 -2.57
N LEU A 502 -7.37 33.03 -1.79
CA LEU A 502 -8.31 33.11 -0.67
C LEU A 502 -7.81 34.06 0.43
N ASN A 503 -6.52 34.03 0.76
CA ASN A 503 -5.93 34.96 1.73
C ASN A 503 -6.05 36.41 1.23
N SER A 504 -5.86 36.66 -0.08
CA SER A 504 -6.04 38.00 -0.64
C SER A 504 -7.47 38.55 -0.51
N LEU A 505 -8.47 37.66 -0.50
CA LEU A 505 -9.86 38.02 -0.24
C LEU A 505 -10.10 38.39 1.23
N GLU A 506 -9.50 37.63 2.16
CA GLU A 506 -9.64 37.84 3.60
C GLU A 506 -8.93 39.11 4.05
N ASP A 507 -7.74 39.37 3.53
CA ASP A 507 -6.92 40.52 3.90
C ASP A 507 -7.39 41.83 3.25
N GLY A 508 -8.42 41.78 2.39
CA GLY A 508 -8.87 42.93 1.60
C GLY A 508 -7.79 43.50 0.68
N SER A 509 -6.71 42.75 0.45
CA SER A 509 -5.65 43.10 -0.48
C SER A 509 -6.14 42.84 -1.91
N TYR A 510 -7.05 43.71 -2.37
CA TYR A 510 -7.78 43.67 -3.64
C TYR A 510 -6.89 43.66 -4.90
N TYR A 511 -5.57 43.57 -4.79
CA TYR A 511 -4.63 43.68 -5.92
C TYR A 511 -4.88 42.63 -7.03
N LEU A 512 -5.29 41.41 -6.68
CA LEU A 512 -5.64 40.39 -7.67
C LEU A 512 -7.01 40.64 -8.34
N ILE A 513 -7.96 41.25 -7.62
CA ILE A 513 -9.29 41.58 -8.15
C ILE A 513 -9.27 42.88 -8.98
N HIS A 514 -8.42 43.83 -8.64
CA HIS A 514 -8.35 45.12 -9.34
C HIS A 514 -7.80 44.99 -10.77
N ASN A 515 -6.94 44.00 -11.01
CA ASN A 515 -6.52 43.65 -12.37
C ASN A 515 -7.60 42.88 -13.15
N MET A 516 -8.63 42.37 -12.48
CA MET A 516 -9.76 41.62 -13.07
C MET A 516 -11.04 42.46 -13.28
N LYS A 517 -11.00 43.77 -12.98
CA LYS A 517 -11.98 44.75 -13.48
C LYS A 517 -11.47 45.35 -14.77
#